data_AF-A0A965UR13-F1
#
_entry.id   AF-A0A965UR13-F1
#
_cell.length_a   1.000
_cell.length_b   1.000
_cell.length_c   1.000
_cell.angle_alpha   90.00
_cell.angle_beta   90.00
_cell.angle_gamma   90.00
#
_symmetry.space_group_name_H-M   'P 1'
#
loop_
_entity.id
_entity.type
_entity.pdbx_description
1 polymer ?
#
loop_
_entity_poly.entity_id
_entity_poly.type
_entity_poly.pdbx_seq_one_letter_code
_entity_poly.pdbx_strand_id
1 'polypeptide(L)' 'MKENRDFKGVWIPKAIWLNPDLSMIEKVLLVEIDSLDNSDRGCFASNEYLASFVQLSEGRVANIISDLKKRGFII' A
#
# COMPACT_ATOMS: atom_id res chain seq x y z
N MET A 1 1.86 -21.94 -10.76
CA MET A 1 3.19 -22.00 -11.40
C MET A 1 4.00 -20.86 -10.82
N LYS A 2 5.13 -21.13 -10.15
CA LYS A 2 6.03 -20.06 -9.70
C LYS A 2 6.71 -19.51 -10.95
N GLU A 3 6.25 -18.36 -11.42
CA GLU A 3 6.99 -17.64 -12.45
C GLU A 3 8.42 -17.40 -11.97
N ASN A 4 9.38 -17.61 -12.87
CA ASN A 4 10.78 -17.25 -12.68
C ASN A 4 10.89 -15.71 -12.76
N ARG A 5 10.24 -15.02 -11.82
CA ARG A 5 10.17 -13.56 -11.80
C ARG A 5 11.49 -13.06 -11.23
N ASP A 6 12.35 -12.53 -12.09
CA ASP A 6 13.58 -11.87 -11.68
C ASP A 6 13.21 -10.50 -11.08
N PHE A 7 12.64 -10.52 -9.86
CA PHE A 7 12.14 -9.35 -9.15
C PHE A 7 13.30 -8.45 -8.70
N LYS A 8 13.64 -7.47 -9.54
CA LYS A 8 14.83 -6.62 -9.33
C LYS A 8 14.66 -5.55 -8.24
N GLY A 9 13.45 -5.30 -7.78
CA GLY A 9 13.16 -4.33 -6.73
C GLY A 9 11.77 -3.73 -6.88
N VAL A 10 11.38 -2.94 -5.89
CA VAL A 10 10.17 -2.12 -5.91
C VAL A 10 10.55 -0.66 -6.17
N TRP A 11 9.71 0.03 -6.93
CA TRP A 11 9.81 1.47 -7.09
C TRP A 11 8.94 2.16 -6.03
N ILE A 12 9.52 3.07 -5.25
CA ILE A 12 8.80 3.90 -4.29
C ILE A 12 9.04 5.37 -4.66
N PRO A 13 8.00 6.17 -4.95
CA PRO A 13 8.16 7.58 -5.25
C PRO A 13 8.95 8.32 -4.17
N LYS A 14 9.86 9.22 -4.58
CA LYS A 14 10.71 10.01 -3.67
C LYS A 14 9.91 10.71 -2.57
N ALA A 15 8.75 11.28 -2.92
CA ALA A 15 7.88 11.98 -1.98
C ALA A 15 7.36 11.06 -0.86
N ILE A 16 7.08 9.79 -1.17
CA ILE A 16 6.69 8.79 -0.18
C ILE A 16 7.92 8.29 0.59
N TRP A 17 9.01 7.97 -0.10
CA TRP A 17 10.22 7.41 0.51
C TRP A 17 10.84 8.33 1.57
N LEU A 18 10.93 9.63 1.27
CA LEU A 18 11.55 10.62 2.15
C LEU A 18 10.58 11.23 3.18
N ASN A 19 9.30 10.88 3.15
CA ASN A 19 8.35 11.40 4.12
C ASN A 19 8.62 10.79 5.52
N PRO A 20 8.96 11.61 6.53
CA PRO A 20 9.25 11.11 7.89
C PRO A 20 7.97 10.77 8.67
N ASP A 21 6.81 11.27 8.25
CA ASP A 21 5.53 11.00 8.93
C ASP A 21 4.99 9.62 8.58
N LEU A 22 5.51 8.98 7.52
CA LEU A 22 5.11 7.64 7.10
C LEU A 22 6.08 6.59 7.64
N SER A 23 5.54 5.57 8.28
CA SER A 23 6.23 4.32 8.57
C SER A 23 6.51 3.54 7.28
N MET A 24 7.43 2.57 7.35
CA MET A 24 7.75 1.73 6.18
C MET A 24 6.52 0.98 5.66
N ILE A 25 5.65 0.49 6.56
CA ILE A 25 4.43 -0.23 6.16
C ILE A 25 3.45 0.71 5.45
N GLU A 26 3.27 1.94 5.95
CA GLU A 26 2.43 2.92 5.29
C GLU A 26 2.98 3.28 3.90
N LYS A 27 4.30 3.44 3.75
CA LYS A 27 4.93 3.68 2.45
C LYS A 27 4.66 2.56 1.46
N VAL A 28 4.78 1.31 1.91
CA VAL A 28 4.51 0.11 1.09
C VAL A 28 3.03 0.01 0.73
N LEU A 29 2.12 0.25 1.68
CA LEU A 29 0.68 0.24 1.42
C LEU A 29 0.27 1.32 0.42
N LEU A 30 0.81 2.54 0.54
CA LEU A 30 0.51 3.61 -0.40
C LEU A 30 0.96 3.26 -1.83
N VAL A 31 2.15 2.68 -1.98
CA VAL A 31 2.65 2.22 -3.28
C VAL A 31 1.81 1.08 -3.84
N GLU A 32 1.38 0.14 -2.99
CA GLU A 32 0.53 -0.96 -3.43
C GLU A 32 -0.84 -0.46 -3.88
N ILE A 33 -1.47 0.42 -3.10
CA ILE A 33 -2.76 1.06 -3.44
C ILE A 33 -2.65 1.82 -4.77
N ASP A 34 -1.59 2.61 -4.95
CA ASP A 34 -1.31 3.34 -6.20
C ASP A 34 -1.12 2.39 -7.39
N SER A 35 -0.41 1.26 -7.20
CA SER A 35 -0.22 0.26 -8.27
C SER A 35 -1.49 -0.49 -8.68
N LEU A 36 -2.48 -0.53 -7.79
CA LEU A 36 -3.79 -1.14 -8.03
C LEU A 36 -4.80 -0.13 -8.60
N ASP A 37 -4.49 1.17 -8.54
CA ASP A 37 -5.32 2.26 -9.07
C ASP A 37 -5.20 2.36 -10.60
N ASN A 38 -5.81 1.38 -11.26
CA ASN A 38 -5.69 1.17 -12.71
C ASN A 38 -6.92 1.71 -13.49
N SER A 39 -7.77 2.57 -12.90
CA SER A 39 -9.00 3.02 -13.55
C SER A 39 -9.58 4.33 -13.01
N ASP A 40 -10.45 4.97 -13.80
CA ASP A 40 -11.25 6.15 -13.42
C ASP A 40 -12.20 5.94 -12.22
N ARG A 41 -12.27 4.73 -11.65
CA ARG A 41 -13.14 4.38 -10.51
C ARG A 41 -12.41 4.32 -9.15
N GLY A 42 -11.09 4.46 -9.12
CA GLY A 42 -10.27 4.30 -7.91
C GLY A 42 -9.88 2.85 -7.60
N CYS A 43 -8.97 2.67 -6.64
CA CYS A 43 -8.52 1.36 -6.14
C CYS A 43 -9.54 0.71 -5.18
N PHE A 44 -9.90 -0.56 -5.43
CA PHE A 44 -10.80 -1.37 -4.59
C PHE A 44 -10.10 -2.59 -3.98
N ALA A 45 -8.88 -2.43 -3.46
CA ALA A 45 -8.23 -3.50 -2.69
C ALA A 45 -8.98 -3.77 -1.38
N SER A 46 -9.29 -5.04 -1.10
CA SER A 46 -9.86 -5.41 0.19
C SER A 46 -8.80 -5.33 1.30
N ASN A 47 -9.25 -5.12 2.55
CA ASN A 47 -8.34 -5.18 3.70
C ASN A 47 -7.65 -6.54 3.81
N GLU A 48 -8.32 -7.63 3.45
CA GLU A 48 -7.76 -8.99 3.41
C GLU A 48 -6.59 -9.11 2.44
N TYR A 49 -6.74 -8.54 1.24
CA TYR A 49 -5.67 -8.52 0.25
C TYR A 49 -4.45 -7.74 0.77
N LEU A 50 -4.67 -6.51 1.25
CA LEU A 50 -3.60 -5.65 1.75
C LEU A 50 -2.92 -6.25 2.97
N ALA A 51 -3.70 -6.84 3.88
CA ALA A 51 -3.20 -7.57 5.05
C ALA A 51 -2.30 -8.74 4.67
N SER A 52 -2.70 -9.52 3.67
CA SER A 52 -1.89 -10.60 3.13
C SER A 52 -0.59 -10.08 2.49
N PHE A 53 -0.67 -8.96 1.76
CA PHE A 53 0.49 -8.35 1.09
C PHE A 53 1.54 -7.85 2.10
N VAL A 54 1.13 -7.10 3.13
CA VAL A 54 2.05 -6.58 4.15
C VAL A 54 2.27 -7.51 5.35
N GLN A 55 1.68 -8.71 5.32
CA GLN A 55 1.78 -9.74 6.37
C GLN A 55 1.34 -9.25 7.75
N LEU A 56 0.23 -8.53 7.82
CA LEU A 56 -0.40 -8.05 9.05
C LEU A 56 -1.82 -8.61 9.18
N SER A 57 -2.45 -8.45 10.35
CA SER A 57 -3.87 -8.75 10.50
C SER A 57 -4.74 -7.72 9.76
N GLU A 58 -5.91 -8.16 9.28
CA GLU A 58 -6.89 -7.26 8.66
C GLU A 58 -7.28 -6.08 9.56
N GLY A 59 -7.47 -6.33 10.86
CA GLY A 59 -7.78 -5.26 11.82
C GLY A 59 -6.66 -4.22 11.94
N ARG A 60 -5.39 -4.64 11.85
CA ARG A 60 -4.26 -3.70 11.87
C ARG A 60 -4.19 -2.89 10.58
N VAL A 61 -4.39 -3.53 9.42
CA VAL A 61 -4.45 -2.82 8.14
C VAL A 61 -5.63 -1.85 8.11
N ALA A 62 -6.81 -2.24 8.56
CA ALA A 62 -7.98 -1.35 8.64
C ALA A 62 -7.69 -0.09 9.46
N ASN A 63 -7.00 -0.23 10.59
CA ASN A 63 -6.57 0.92 11.41
C ASN A 63 -5.58 1.82 10.67
N ILE A 64 -4.59 1.25 9.98
CA ILE A 64 -3.60 2.01 9.20
C ILE A 64 -4.29 2.76 8.04
N ILE A 65 -5.17 2.08 7.30
CA ILE A 65 -5.95 2.70 6.20
C ILE A 65 -6.83 3.84 6.73
N SER A 66 -7.47 3.65 7.88
CA SER A 66 -8.25 4.72 8.53
C SER A 66 -7.39 5.92 8.91
N ASP A 67 -6.18 5.70 9.43
CA ASP A 67 -5.24 6.78 9.76
C ASP A 67 -4.73 7.52 8.52
N LEU A 68 -4.34 6.78 7.47
CA LEU A 68 -3.90 7.35 6.20
C LEU A 68 -4.99 8.20 5.53
N LYS A 69 -6.26 7.77 5.58
CA LYS A 69 -7.42 8.57 5.13
C LYS A 69 -7.57 9.85 5.95
N LYS A 70 -7.51 9.76 7.29
CA LYS A 70 -7.60 10.95 8.17
C LYS A 70 -6.50 11.96 7.90
N ARG A 71 -5.31 11.49 7.53
CA ARG A 71 -4.14 12.32 7.21
C ARG A 71 -4.09 12.77 5.74
N GLY A 72 -5.07 12.37 4.93
CA GLY A 72 -5.21 12.83 3.54
C GLY A 72 -4.24 12.18 2.55
N PHE A 73 -3.65 11.03 2.87
CA PHE A 73 -2.77 10.31 1.95
C PHE A 73 -3.55 9.47 0.92
N ILE A 74 -4.79 9.09 1.24
CA ILE A 74 -5.71 8.32 0.39
C ILE A 74 -7.15 8.80 0.61
N ILE A 75 -8.01 8.55 -0.39
CA ILE A 75 -9.43 8.95 -0.39
C ILE A 75 -10.34 7.78 0.02
#